data_AF-A0A8D2QRA7-F1
#
_entry.id   AF-A0A8D2QRA7-F1
#
_cell.length_a   1.000
_cell.length_b   1.000
_cell.length_c   1.000
_cell.angle_alpha   90.00
_cell.angle_beta   90.00
_cell.angle_gamma   90.00
#
_symmetry.space_group_name_H-M   'P 1'
#
loop_
_entity.id
_entity.type
_entity.pdbx_description
1 polymer ?
#
loop_
_entity_poly.entity_id
_entity_poly.type
_entity_poly.pdbx_seq_one_letter_code
_entity_poly.pdbx_strand_id
1 'polypeptide(L)'
;MHLRVRSECKNDSTSEPSSWVETSLLPKGIPGTAAVDLSCVWHNLEYMACTWRPGKNASSDTNYTLFYWFDGLENPEKCSNSSVDQGIFECIFNLTFPKVTRNYPAIRILIRGDSEDIMPVCASKNPTTLVKPGTPRQLTLSKTNDVIDVKWNESETFPENCLRYEVHKYSNGNLENIPSEVNSVPVAGTDANSKYTFKVRAKPKWECYNSNFYSDWSEEKSIGEKKDSTIYVVLIITIPLIVAVSTIILLVYLKRLKILILPPIPDPREILKRMFGEQNEDSQSSAKDDPMNAFDRLIIEEEINSLILTETSEGTSPEKENR
;
A
#
# COMPACT_ATOMS: atom_id res chain seq x y z
N MET A 1 -3.99 25.52 -38.68
CA MET A 1 -3.57 26.91 -38.40
C MET A 1 -4.03 27.78 -39.55
N HIS A 2 -4.71 28.90 -39.29
CA HIS A 2 -5.12 29.85 -40.32
C HIS A 2 -4.21 31.07 -40.21
N LEU A 3 -3.46 31.36 -41.28
CA LEU A 3 -2.47 32.42 -41.36
C LEU A 3 -3.01 33.49 -42.29
N ARG A 4 -2.98 34.74 -41.85
CA ARG A 4 -3.32 35.90 -42.66
C ARG A 4 -2.18 36.90 -42.65
N VAL A 5 -1.83 37.43 -43.82
CA VAL A 5 -0.78 38.43 -43.98
C VAL A 5 -1.29 39.57 -44.86
N ARG A 6 -0.87 40.80 -44.54
CA ARG A 6 -1.09 42.00 -45.36
C ARG A 6 0.08 42.96 -45.17
N SER A 7 0.28 43.88 -46.09
CA SER A 7 1.25 44.97 -45.97
C SER A 7 0.59 46.26 -45.51
N GLU A 8 1.31 47.04 -44.69
CA GLU A 8 0.86 48.33 -44.17
C GLU A 8 2.05 49.30 -44.09
N CYS A 9 1.86 50.54 -44.56
CA CYS A 9 2.92 51.55 -44.56
C CYS A 9 3.06 52.19 -43.17
N LYS A 10 4.24 52.04 -42.55
CA LYS A 10 4.48 52.44 -41.16
C LYS A 10 4.43 53.95 -40.91
N ASN A 11 4.77 54.78 -41.92
CA ASN A 11 4.96 56.22 -41.77
C ASN A 11 3.90 57.07 -42.48
N ASP A 12 2.84 56.46 -43.00
CA ASP A 12 1.76 57.19 -43.66
C ASP A 12 0.40 56.62 -43.26
N SER A 13 -0.22 57.27 -42.25
CA SER A 13 -1.52 56.89 -41.71
C SER A 13 -2.69 57.18 -42.65
N THR A 14 -2.44 57.76 -43.83
CA THR A 14 -3.47 58.02 -44.85
C THR A 14 -3.55 56.91 -45.91
N SER A 15 -2.57 56.00 -45.94
CA SER A 15 -2.55 54.90 -46.89
C SER A 15 -3.37 53.71 -46.39
N GLU A 16 -4.28 53.20 -47.22
CA GLU A 16 -5.07 52.02 -46.88
C GLU A 16 -4.21 50.75 -46.93
N PRO A 17 -4.32 49.84 -45.94
CA PRO A 17 -3.61 48.56 -45.96
C PRO A 17 -3.99 47.71 -47.17
N SER A 18 -3.10 46.81 -47.59
CA SER A 18 -3.42 45.85 -48.65
C SER A 18 -4.54 44.89 -48.22
N SER A 19 -5.16 44.24 -49.19
CA SER A 19 -6.06 43.10 -48.93
C SER A 19 -5.34 41.99 -48.16
N TRP A 20 -6.08 41.28 -47.30
CA TRP A 20 -5.58 40.10 -46.61
C TRP A 20 -5.33 38.97 -47.60
N VAL A 21 -4.16 38.33 -47.48
CA VAL A 21 -3.87 37.03 -48.10
C VAL A 21 -3.94 35.99 -47.01
N GLU A 22 -4.78 34.99 -47.21
CA GLU A 22 -5.06 33.94 -46.22
C GLU A 22 -4.57 32.58 -46.72
N THR A 23 -4.03 31.77 -45.81
CA THR A 23 -3.69 30.37 -46.07
C THR A 23 -3.99 29.52 -44.85
N SER A 24 -4.35 28.26 -45.07
CA SER A 24 -4.67 27.32 -44.00
C SER A 24 -3.74 26.12 -44.07
N LEU A 25 -3.01 25.88 -42.99
CA LEU A 25 -2.18 24.70 -42.82
C LEU A 25 -2.95 23.68 -41.98
N LEU A 26 -3.30 22.55 -42.59
CA LEU A 26 -3.87 21.40 -41.89
C LEU A 26 -2.72 20.47 -41.47
N PRO A 27 -2.73 19.95 -40.22
CA PRO A 27 -1.78 18.92 -39.84
C PRO A 27 -2.01 17.69 -40.72
N LYS A 28 -0.92 17.14 -41.25
CA LYS A 28 -0.94 15.86 -41.97
C LYS A 28 -1.21 14.72 -40.99
N GLY A 29 -1.83 13.64 -41.46
CA GLY A 29 -2.12 12.43 -40.69
C GLY A 29 -3.61 12.09 -40.61
N ILE A 30 -3.89 10.84 -40.28
CA ILE A 30 -5.23 10.26 -40.19
C ILE A 30 -5.91 10.75 -38.90
N PRO A 31 -7.16 11.27 -38.96
CA PRO A 31 -7.88 11.68 -37.76
C PRO A 31 -7.98 10.56 -36.71
N GLY A 32 -7.70 10.91 -35.45
CA GLY A 32 -7.76 9.97 -34.32
C GLY A 32 -6.47 9.17 -34.06
N THR A 33 -5.41 9.39 -34.84
CA THR A 33 -4.07 8.81 -34.59
C THR A 33 -3.18 9.67 -33.68
N ALA A 34 -3.56 10.93 -33.46
CA ALA A 34 -2.87 11.86 -32.59
C ALA A 34 -2.77 11.32 -31.16
N ALA A 35 -1.61 11.52 -30.52
CA ALA A 35 -1.43 11.21 -29.11
C ALA A 35 -2.46 11.96 -28.24
N VAL A 36 -2.95 11.29 -27.20
CA VAL A 36 -3.97 11.83 -26.28
C VAL A 36 -3.45 11.85 -24.85
N ASP A 37 -4.12 12.60 -23.98
CA ASP A 37 -3.83 12.69 -22.55
C ASP A 37 -2.40 13.14 -22.21
N LEU A 38 -1.84 14.08 -22.99
CA LEU A 38 -0.51 14.63 -22.72
C LEU A 38 -0.46 15.38 -21.38
N SER A 39 0.17 14.74 -20.40
CA SER A 39 0.46 15.26 -19.07
C SER A 39 1.96 15.45 -18.90
N CYS A 40 2.38 16.52 -18.24
CA CYS A 40 3.79 16.77 -17.94
C CYS A 40 3.93 17.29 -16.52
N VAL A 41 4.98 16.86 -15.83
CA VAL A 41 5.31 17.26 -14.46
C VAL A 41 6.78 17.63 -14.40
N TRP A 42 7.08 18.80 -13.83
CA TRP A 42 8.44 19.28 -13.63
C TRP A 42 8.90 18.91 -12.23
N HIS A 43 9.70 17.85 -12.14
CA HIS A 43 10.16 17.27 -10.90
C HIS A 43 11.34 18.04 -10.34
N ASN A 44 11.17 18.51 -9.11
CA ASN A 44 12.19 19.13 -8.27
C ASN A 44 12.98 20.28 -8.93
N LEU A 45 12.42 20.92 -9.97
CA LEU A 45 13.09 21.91 -10.83
C LEU A 45 14.32 21.37 -11.60
N GLU A 46 14.43 20.05 -11.75
CA GLU A 46 15.58 19.36 -12.35
C GLU A 46 15.26 18.73 -13.71
N TYR A 47 14.13 18.03 -13.80
CA TYR A 47 13.74 17.30 -15.01
C TYR A 47 12.22 17.31 -15.21
N MET A 48 11.81 17.29 -16.47
CA MET A 48 10.41 17.17 -16.86
C MET A 48 10.13 15.72 -17.24
N ALA A 49 9.04 15.17 -16.71
CA ALA A 49 8.49 13.88 -17.13
C ALA A 49 7.15 14.13 -17.81
N CYS A 50 7.02 13.70 -19.07
CA CYS A 50 5.80 13.80 -19.85
C CYS A 50 5.28 12.41 -20.18
N THR A 51 3.97 12.22 -20.05
CA THR A 51 3.27 10.97 -20.39
C THR A 51 2.12 11.23 -21.33
N TRP A 52 1.84 10.26 -22.22
CA TRP A 52 0.71 10.30 -23.14
C TRP A 52 0.29 8.89 -23.55
N ARG A 53 -0.86 8.79 -24.20
CA ARG A 53 -1.40 7.54 -24.76
C ARG A 53 -1.52 7.62 -26.28
N PRO A 54 -1.46 6.48 -26.99
CA PRO A 54 -1.78 6.41 -28.41
C PRO A 54 -3.18 6.93 -28.71
N GLY A 55 -3.33 7.52 -29.90
CA GLY A 55 -4.66 7.85 -30.42
C GLY A 55 -5.50 6.59 -30.65
N LYS A 56 -6.83 6.72 -30.53
CA LYS A 56 -7.77 5.59 -30.69
C LYS A 56 -7.62 4.85 -32.03
N ASN A 57 -7.24 5.55 -33.09
CA ASN A 57 -7.06 4.99 -34.44
C ASN A 57 -5.58 4.72 -34.76
N ALA A 58 -4.65 4.93 -33.82
CA ALA A 58 -3.25 4.57 -34.02
C ALA A 58 -3.08 3.05 -33.99
N SER A 59 -2.12 2.54 -34.76
CA SER A 59 -1.75 1.12 -34.70
C SER A 59 -1.12 0.80 -33.34
N SER A 60 -1.20 -0.46 -32.91
CA SER A 60 -0.47 -0.93 -31.72
C SER A 60 1.04 -0.76 -31.84
N ASP A 61 1.54 -0.77 -33.07
CA ASP A 61 2.97 -0.73 -33.39
C ASP A 61 3.50 0.70 -33.60
N THR A 62 2.61 1.71 -33.48
CA THR A 62 2.97 3.12 -33.68
C THR A 62 3.91 3.60 -32.58
N ASN A 63 5.08 4.10 -32.97
CA ASN A 63 6.00 4.74 -32.04
C ASN A 63 5.87 6.27 -32.08
N TYR A 64 5.80 6.87 -30.90
CA TYR A 64 5.78 8.31 -30.74
C TYR A 64 7.14 8.83 -30.26
N THR A 65 7.56 9.95 -30.82
CA THR A 65 8.76 10.69 -30.41
C THR A 65 8.35 12.09 -29.92
N LEU A 66 8.82 12.46 -28.73
CA LEU A 66 8.64 13.80 -28.17
C LEU A 66 9.83 14.69 -28.52
N PHE A 67 9.53 15.87 -29.03
CA PHE A 67 10.45 16.99 -29.20
C PHE A 67 10.00 18.14 -28.32
N TYR A 68 10.96 18.88 -27.75
CA TYR A 68 10.66 20.03 -26.90
C TYR A 68 11.57 21.21 -27.18
N TRP A 69 11.08 22.41 -26.91
CA TRP A 69 11.85 23.65 -26.96
C TRP A 69 11.24 24.74 -26.09
N PHE A 70 12.02 25.76 -25.79
CA PHE A 70 11.58 26.94 -25.04
C PHE A 70 12.50 28.11 -25.36
N ASP A 71 12.06 29.33 -25.05
CA ASP A 71 12.86 30.53 -25.30
C ASP A 71 14.15 30.48 -24.46
N GLY A 72 15.30 30.45 -25.13
CA GLY A 72 16.61 30.25 -24.51
C GLY A 72 17.29 28.93 -24.92
N LEU A 73 16.57 28.02 -25.57
CA LEU A 73 17.14 26.84 -26.22
C LEU A 73 17.45 27.17 -27.68
N GLU A 74 18.66 26.83 -28.16
CA GLU A 74 19.12 27.17 -29.52
C GLU A 74 18.35 26.40 -30.60
N ASN A 75 18.09 25.11 -30.38
CA ASN A 75 17.39 24.24 -31.32
C ASN A 75 16.36 23.36 -30.58
N PRO A 76 15.29 22.91 -31.26
CA PRO A 76 14.40 21.90 -30.70
C PRO A 76 15.13 20.60 -30.40
N GLU A 77 14.99 20.12 -29.18
CA GLU A 77 15.65 18.91 -28.70
C GLU A 77 14.72 17.71 -28.83
N LYS A 78 15.30 16.56 -29.20
CA LYS A 78 14.61 15.27 -29.17
C LYS A 78 14.75 14.67 -27.78
N CYS A 79 13.66 14.19 -27.21
CA CYS A 79 13.72 13.41 -25.97
C CYS A 79 14.35 12.05 -26.22
N SER A 80 15.49 11.79 -25.57
CA SER A 80 16.24 10.53 -25.73
C SER A 80 15.83 9.46 -24.72
N ASN A 81 15.38 9.84 -23.53
CA ASN A 81 14.98 8.91 -22.49
C ASN A 81 13.46 8.69 -22.55
N SER A 82 13.05 7.88 -23.54
CA SER A 82 11.67 7.48 -23.74
C SER A 82 11.46 6.01 -23.35
N SER A 83 10.40 5.75 -22.61
CA SER A 83 9.97 4.42 -22.19
C SER A 83 8.49 4.21 -22.53
N VAL A 84 8.07 2.95 -22.63
CA VAL A 84 6.66 2.61 -22.80
C VAL A 84 6.33 1.54 -21.77
N ASP A 85 5.37 1.83 -20.90
CA ASP A 85 4.86 0.89 -19.89
C ASP A 85 3.35 0.75 -20.04
N GLN A 86 2.87 -0.48 -20.21
CA GLN A 86 1.44 -0.79 -20.37
C GLN A 86 0.71 0.08 -21.42
N GLY A 87 1.41 0.44 -22.51
CA GLY A 87 0.86 1.28 -23.58
C GLY A 87 0.83 2.79 -23.26
N ILE A 88 1.40 3.21 -22.14
CA ILE A 88 1.62 4.62 -21.80
C ILE A 88 3.05 4.97 -22.20
N PHE A 89 3.18 5.97 -23.06
CA PHE A 89 4.47 6.51 -23.45
C PHE A 89 4.91 7.50 -22.39
N GLU A 90 6.16 7.40 -21.97
CA GLU A 90 6.81 8.34 -21.05
C GLU A 90 8.10 8.86 -21.71
N CYS A 91 8.38 10.13 -21.48
CA CYS A 91 9.63 10.75 -21.85
C CYS A 91 10.12 11.65 -20.72
N ILE A 92 11.39 11.50 -20.37
CA ILE A 92 12.05 12.26 -19.31
C ILE A 92 13.20 13.05 -19.92
N PHE A 93 13.27 14.35 -19.65
CA PHE A 93 14.38 15.19 -20.09
C PHE A 93 14.78 16.21 -19.01
N ASN A 94 16.07 16.51 -18.96
CA ASN A 94 16.58 17.51 -18.03
C ASN A 94 16.05 18.89 -18.41
N LEU A 95 15.55 19.62 -17.43
CA LEU A 95 15.01 20.96 -17.59
C LEU A 95 15.43 21.78 -16.38
N THR A 96 16.57 22.46 -16.53
CA THR A 96 17.12 23.37 -15.54
C THR A 96 17.23 24.76 -16.14
N PHE A 97 16.91 25.78 -15.34
CA PHE A 97 17.07 27.17 -15.74
C PHE A 97 18.20 27.80 -14.93
N PRO A 98 19.17 28.48 -15.57
CA PRO A 98 20.36 29.01 -14.89
C PRO A 98 20.04 30.11 -13.87
N LYS A 99 18.86 30.73 -13.97
CA LYS A 99 18.37 31.69 -12.97
C LYS A 99 16.95 31.31 -12.58
N VAL A 100 16.73 31.16 -11.28
CA VAL A 100 15.37 31.06 -10.74
C VAL A 100 14.75 32.45 -10.84
N THR A 101 13.82 32.61 -11.79
CA THR A 101 13.06 33.84 -12.00
C THR A 101 11.58 33.54 -11.87
N ARG A 102 10.75 34.56 -11.71
CA ARG A 102 9.28 34.36 -11.70
C ARG A 102 8.71 34.06 -13.10
N ASN A 103 9.49 34.34 -14.15
CA ASN A 103 9.05 34.28 -15.53
C ASN A 103 9.82 33.21 -16.28
N TYR A 104 9.32 31.98 -16.19
CA TYR A 104 9.84 30.87 -16.98
C TYR A 104 9.23 30.90 -18.39
N PRO A 105 10.04 30.62 -19.43
CA PRO A 105 9.51 30.49 -20.78
C PRO A 105 8.57 29.29 -20.86
N ALA A 106 7.52 29.41 -21.66
CA ALA A 106 6.58 28.32 -21.82
C ALA A 106 7.22 27.19 -22.66
N ILE A 107 7.11 25.96 -22.17
CA ILE A 107 7.66 24.78 -22.82
C ILE A 107 6.76 24.40 -23.99
N ARG A 108 7.32 24.35 -25.18
CA ARG A 108 6.65 23.85 -26.38
C ARG A 108 7.01 22.38 -26.57
N ILE A 109 6.00 21.58 -26.86
CA ILE A 109 6.10 20.13 -27.01
C ILE A 109 5.50 19.77 -28.36
N LEU A 110 6.20 18.94 -29.12
CA LEU A 110 5.74 18.31 -30.35
C LEU A 110 5.87 16.79 -30.20
N ILE A 111 4.76 16.08 -30.28
CA ILE A 111 4.77 14.62 -30.39
C ILE A 111 4.54 14.27 -31.86
N ARG A 112 5.47 13.49 -32.42
CA ARG A 112 5.43 13.02 -33.81
C ARG A 112 5.41 11.50 -33.82
N GLY A 113 4.62 10.90 -34.70
CA GLY A 113 4.71 9.47 -34.97
C GLY A 113 5.91 9.12 -35.85
N ASP A 114 6.10 7.83 -36.05
CA ASP A 114 7.07 7.21 -36.95
C ASP A 114 6.65 7.23 -38.43
N SER A 115 5.38 7.52 -38.73
CA SER A 115 4.83 7.70 -40.08
C SER A 115 4.14 9.07 -40.24
N GLU A 116 4.10 9.56 -41.48
CA GLU A 116 3.31 10.76 -41.87
C GLU A 116 1.79 10.56 -41.71
N ASP A 117 1.34 9.31 -41.59
CA ASP A 117 -0.05 8.96 -41.30
C ASP A 117 -0.46 9.28 -39.86
N ILE A 118 0.52 9.45 -38.96
CA ILE A 118 0.26 9.76 -37.56
C ILE A 118 0.18 11.26 -37.38
N MET A 119 -0.99 11.73 -36.94
CA MET A 119 -1.24 13.15 -36.74
C MET A 119 -0.37 13.70 -35.60
N PRO A 120 0.43 14.75 -35.84
CA PRO A 120 1.29 15.32 -34.81
C PRO A 120 0.49 16.13 -33.79
N VAL A 121 1.01 16.18 -32.56
CA VAL A 121 0.42 16.94 -31.45
C VAL A 121 1.36 18.05 -31.03
N CYS A 122 0.87 19.29 -31.04
CA CYS A 122 1.59 20.44 -30.51
C CYS A 122 0.93 20.92 -29.21
N ALA A 123 1.73 21.12 -28.16
CA ALA A 123 1.28 21.68 -26.91
C ALA A 123 2.22 22.79 -26.42
N SER A 124 1.64 23.76 -25.72
CA SER A 124 2.37 24.81 -25.02
C SER A 124 2.00 24.74 -23.55
N LYS A 125 2.98 24.51 -22.68
CA LYS A 125 2.78 24.32 -21.24
C LYS A 125 3.53 25.39 -20.45
N ASN A 126 2.87 25.98 -19.45
CA ASN A 126 3.54 26.88 -18.52
C ASN A 126 4.21 26.04 -17.41
N PRO A 127 5.56 26.01 -17.33
CA PRO A 127 6.25 25.13 -16.39
C PRO A 127 5.94 25.45 -14.92
N THR A 128 5.59 26.70 -14.56
CA THR A 128 5.26 27.06 -13.17
C THR A 128 4.00 26.39 -12.63
N THR A 129 3.12 25.91 -13.52
CA THR A 129 1.92 25.17 -13.14
C THR A 129 2.17 23.68 -12.93
N LEU A 130 3.35 23.19 -13.36
CA LEU A 130 3.67 21.77 -13.44
C LEU A 130 4.68 21.30 -12.38
N VAL A 131 5.08 22.18 -11.46
CA VAL A 131 6.14 21.90 -10.49
C VAL A 131 5.71 20.91 -9.41
N LYS A 132 6.37 19.76 -9.33
CA LYS A 132 6.28 18.80 -8.22
C LYS A 132 7.58 18.85 -7.40
N PRO A 133 7.56 19.30 -6.14
CA PRO A 133 8.76 19.30 -5.30
C PRO A 133 9.30 17.90 -5.03
N GLY A 134 10.61 17.81 -4.77
CA GLY A 134 11.22 16.59 -4.27
C GLY A 134 10.72 16.22 -2.88
N THR A 135 10.76 14.93 -2.56
CA THR A 135 10.41 14.41 -1.23
C THR A 135 11.36 14.97 -0.17
N PRO A 136 10.86 15.59 0.92
CA PRO A 136 11.69 16.04 2.04
C PRO A 136 12.55 14.90 2.59
N ARG A 137 13.85 15.16 2.77
CA ARG A 137 14.83 14.16 3.24
C ARG A 137 15.29 14.47 4.66
N GLN A 138 15.89 13.46 5.30
CA GLN A 138 16.51 13.57 6.63
C GLN A 138 15.53 14.07 7.69
N LEU A 139 14.36 13.43 7.80
CA LEU A 139 13.45 13.70 8.89
C LEU A 139 14.16 13.39 10.22
N THR A 140 14.12 14.30 11.19
CA THR A 140 14.74 14.13 12.50
C THR A 140 13.74 14.49 13.58
N LEU A 141 13.74 13.71 14.64
CA LEU A 141 12.85 13.87 15.78
C LEU A 141 13.72 14.01 17.02
N SER A 142 13.58 15.11 17.75
CA SER A 142 14.20 15.29 19.05
C SER A 142 13.13 15.63 20.07
N LYS A 143 13.07 14.87 21.18
CA LYS A 143 12.15 15.15 22.28
C LYS A 143 12.90 15.86 23.39
N THR A 144 12.40 17.03 23.78
CA THR A 144 12.86 17.78 24.95
C THR A 144 11.65 18.08 25.83
N ASN A 145 11.62 17.48 27.02
CA ASN A 145 10.42 17.46 27.88
C ASN A 145 9.20 16.93 27.11
N ASP A 146 8.09 17.69 27.10
CA ASP A 146 6.83 17.33 26.44
C ASP A 146 6.71 17.91 25.01
N VAL A 147 7.82 18.38 24.44
CA VAL A 147 7.89 18.93 23.08
C VAL A 147 8.71 18.01 22.19
N ILE A 148 8.17 17.65 21.04
CA ILE A 148 8.88 16.95 19.97
C ILE A 148 9.18 17.96 18.86
N ASP A 149 10.46 18.25 18.66
CA ASP A 149 10.92 19.01 17.51
C ASP A 149 11.06 18.08 16.30
N VAL A 150 10.29 18.38 15.26
CA VAL A 150 10.32 17.69 13.97
C VAL A 150 11.07 18.58 12.99
N LYS A 151 12.20 18.11 12.44
CA LYS A 151 13.03 18.86 11.48
C LYS A 151 13.34 18.04 10.25
N TRP A 152 13.49 18.68 9.10
CA TRP A 152 13.88 18.04 7.84
C TRP A 152 14.75 18.98 7.00
N ASN A 153 15.38 18.43 5.97
CA ASN A 153 16.16 19.25 5.04
C ASN A 153 15.26 19.91 4.01
N GLU A 154 15.54 21.18 3.74
CA GLU A 154 14.97 21.91 2.62
C GLU A 154 15.55 21.40 1.28
N SER A 155 14.82 21.59 0.19
CA SER A 155 15.31 21.25 -1.13
C SER A 155 16.31 22.30 -1.61
N GLU A 156 17.51 21.87 -2.01
CA GLU A 156 18.57 22.76 -2.51
C GLU A 156 18.23 23.41 -3.85
N THR A 157 17.28 22.83 -4.61
CA THR A 157 16.92 23.31 -5.95
C THR A 157 15.89 24.44 -5.91
N PHE A 158 15.15 24.57 -4.79
CA PHE A 158 14.13 25.61 -4.63
C PHE A 158 14.74 26.84 -3.95
N PRO A 159 14.33 28.06 -4.35
CA PRO A 159 14.63 29.24 -3.56
C PRO A 159 14.06 29.12 -2.15
N GLU A 160 14.73 29.77 -1.20
CA GLU A 160 14.22 29.93 0.16
C GLU A 160 12.78 30.48 0.14
N ASN A 161 11.95 30.01 1.08
CA ASN A 161 10.57 30.47 1.24
C ASN A 161 9.63 30.15 0.06
N CYS A 162 10.02 29.35 -0.92
CA CYS A 162 9.13 28.91 -2.01
C CYS A 162 8.41 27.57 -1.75
N LEU A 163 8.74 26.88 -0.67
CA LEU A 163 8.09 25.66 -0.24
C LEU A 163 7.35 25.87 1.08
N ARG A 164 6.18 25.25 1.19
CA ARG A 164 5.48 25.03 2.45
C ARG A 164 5.32 23.53 2.64
N TYR A 165 5.11 23.11 3.88
CA TYR A 165 5.13 21.71 4.26
C TYR A 165 3.86 21.31 5.01
N GLU A 166 3.50 20.05 4.87
CA GLU A 166 2.46 19.41 5.67
C GLU A 166 3.09 18.26 6.45
N VAL A 167 2.93 18.30 7.76
CA VAL A 167 3.42 17.28 8.69
C VAL A 167 2.23 16.44 9.15
N HIS A 168 2.26 15.15 8.86
CA HIS A 168 1.32 14.19 9.43
C HIS A 168 1.85 13.73 10.78
N LYS A 169 1.05 13.88 11.83
CA LYS A 169 1.29 13.32 13.17
C LYS A 169 0.26 12.23 13.42
N TYR A 170 0.73 11.01 13.61
CA TYR A 170 -0.11 9.88 14.00
C TYR A 170 0.19 9.48 15.45
N SER A 171 -0.84 9.40 16.28
CA SER A 171 -0.73 8.96 17.68
C SER A 171 -2.03 8.32 18.17
N ASN A 172 -1.93 7.16 18.83
CA ASN A 172 -3.07 6.45 19.42
C ASN A 172 -4.30 6.30 18.50
N GLY A 173 -4.09 6.11 17.19
CA GLY A 173 -5.18 5.97 16.21
C GLY A 173 -5.72 7.30 15.65
N ASN A 174 -5.24 8.44 16.14
CA ASN A 174 -5.59 9.77 15.65
C ASN A 174 -4.52 10.28 14.66
N LEU A 175 -4.97 10.85 13.55
CA LEU A 175 -4.14 11.49 12.54
C LEU A 175 -4.41 12.99 12.53
N GLU A 176 -3.35 13.78 12.68
CA GLU A 176 -3.40 15.24 12.68
C GLU A 176 -2.46 15.80 11.62
N ASN A 177 -2.92 16.81 10.89
CA ASN A 177 -2.15 17.48 9.84
C ASN A 177 -1.72 18.86 10.32
N ILE A 178 -0.41 19.08 10.42
CA ILE A 178 0.17 20.31 10.93
C ILE A 178 0.85 21.04 9.76
N PRO A 179 0.35 22.21 9.34
CA PRO A 179 1.00 23.01 8.31
C PRO A 179 2.28 23.66 8.85
N SER A 180 3.28 23.82 7.99
CA SER A 180 4.52 24.53 8.32
C SER A 180 5.01 25.37 7.15
N GLU A 181 5.41 26.60 7.44
CA GLU A 181 6.01 27.51 6.45
C GLU A 181 7.55 27.37 6.37
N VAL A 182 8.14 26.64 7.32
CA VAL A 182 9.59 26.42 7.46
C VAL A 182 9.88 24.92 7.61
N ASN A 183 11.15 24.54 7.53
CA ASN A 183 11.60 23.15 7.59
C ASN A 183 11.64 22.53 9.01
N SER A 184 10.87 23.09 9.95
CA SER A 184 10.76 22.57 11.31
C SER A 184 9.43 22.91 11.96
N VAL A 185 8.95 22.03 12.84
CA VAL A 185 7.74 22.23 13.65
C VAL A 185 7.97 21.70 15.07
N PRO A 186 7.77 22.54 16.10
CA PRO A 186 7.67 22.08 17.47
C PRO A 186 6.26 21.55 17.75
N VAL A 187 6.16 20.31 18.22
CA VAL A 187 4.89 19.67 18.60
C VAL A 187 4.83 19.53 20.11
N ALA A 188 4.02 20.38 20.75
CA ALA A 188 3.84 20.37 22.20
C ALA A 188 2.70 19.43 22.65
N GLY A 189 2.62 19.16 23.96
CA GLY A 189 1.54 18.37 24.57
C GLY A 189 1.69 16.87 24.31
N THR A 190 2.93 16.37 24.32
CA THR A 190 3.21 14.95 24.02
C THR A 190 3.22 14.12 25.30
N ASP A 191 2.45 13.04 25.31
CA ASP A 191 2.38 12.11 26.42
C ASP A 191 3.63 11.21 26.46
N ALA A 192 4.09 10.87 27.67
CA ALA A 192 5.29 10.06 27.86
C ALA A 192 5.09 8.58 27.50
N ASN A 193 3.85 8.07 27.53
CA ASN A 193 3.52 6.67 27.26
C ASN A 193 2.92 6.45 25.86
N SER A 194 3.00 7.46 24.99
CA SER A 194 2.42 7.43 23.65
C SER A 194 3.51 7.37 22.58
N LYS A 195 3.27 6.55 21.54
CA LYS A 195 4.08 6.53 20.33
C LYS A 195 3.54 7.57 19.34
N TYR A 196 4.45 8.37 18.81
CA TYR A 196 4.15 9.36 17.77
C TYR A 196 4.89 8.97 16.50
N THR A 197 4.19 8.96 15.37
CA THR A 197 4.76 8.70 14.05
C THR A 197 4.55 9.91 13.16
N PHE A 198 5.59 10.33 12.45
CA PHE A 198 5.62 11.52 11.62
C PHE A 198 5.97 11.20 10.18
N LYS A 199 5.31 11.90 9.24
CA LYS A 199 5.70 12.04 7.83
C LYS A 199 5.60 13.50 7.42
N VAL A 200 6.42 13.91 6.46
CA VAL A 200 6.41 15.27 5.93
C VAL A 200 6.32 15.23 4.41
N ARG A 201 5.58 16.16 3.81
CA ARG A 201 5.62 16.42 2.36
C ARG A 201 5.70 17.92 2.09
N ALA A 202 6.22 18.28 0.94
CA ALA A 202 6.35 19.65 0.48
C ALA A 202 5.29 19.99 -0.57
N LYS A 203 4.94 21.28 -0.64
CA LYS A 203 4.12 21.88 -1.68
C LYS A 203 4.70 23.25 -2.05
N PRO A 204 4.71 23.63 -3.33
CA PRO A 204 5.12 24.97 -3.67
C PRO A 204 4.13 26.01 -3.13
N LYS A 205 4.66 27.17 -2.74
CA LYS A 205 3.85 28.35 -2.45
C LYS A 205 3.37 28.97 -3.76
N TRP A 206 2.13 29.46 -3.77
CA TRP A 206 1.48 29.93 -5.00
C TRP A 206 2.15 31.19 -5.57
N GLU A 207 2.81 31.97 -4.71
CA GLU A 207 3.58 33.17 -5.03
C GLU A 207 4.83 32.85 -5.88
N CYS A 208 5.37 31.65 -5.73
CA CYS A 208 6.52 31.17 -6.49
C CYS A 208 6.09 30.33 -7.70
N TYR A 209 5.23 29.33 -7.47
CA TYR A 209 4.78 28.41 -8.50
C TYR A 209 3.28 28.13 -8.33
N ASN A 210 2.50 28.41 -9.37
CA ASN A 210 1.05 28.14 -9.39
C ASN A 210 0.75 26.65 -9.67
N SER A 211 1.39 25.76 -8.92
CA SER A 211 1.22 24.32 -9.05
C SER A 211 0.50 23.72 -7.85
N ASN A 212 -0.30 22.70 -8.14
CA ASN A 212 -1.07 21.96 -7.13
C ASN A 212 -0.41 20.62 -6.77
N PHE A 213 0.74 20.28 -7.35
CA PHE A 213 1.42 19.04 -7.04
C PHE A 213 2.08 19.08 -5.67
N TYR A 214 1.88 18.00 -4.93
CA TYR A 214 2.58 17.72 -3.69
C TYR A 214 3.78 16.83 -3.98
N SER A 215 4.83 16.96 -3.16
CA SER A 215 5.86 15.92 -3.11
C SER A 215 5.25 14.61 -2.62
N ASP A 216 5.98 13.52 -2.85
CA ASP A 216 5.68 12.28 -2.14
C ASP A 216 6.00 12.46 -0.64
N TRP A 217 5.44 11.59 0.19
CA TRP A 217 5.70 11.61 1.62
C TRP A 217 7.13 11.19 1.93
N SER A 218 7.74 11.82 2.95
CA SER A 218 9.01 11.39 3.52
C SER A 218 8.92 9.99 4.11
N GLU A 219 10.07 9.44 4.46
CA GLU A 219 10.17 8.29 5.36
C GLU A 219 9.41 8.55 6.68
N GLU A 220 8.83 7.48 7.23
CA GLU A 220 8.21 7.51 8.55
C GLU A 220 9.29 7.51 9.62
N LYS A 221 9.17 8.43 10.60
CA LYS A 221 9.92 8.32 11.85
C LYS A 221 8.99 8.32 13.03
N SER A 222 9.32 7.49 14.00
CA SER A 222 8.56 7.38 15.24
C SER A 222 9.43 7.69 16.45
N ILE A 223 8.81 8.24 17.48
CA ILE A 223 9.42 8.47 18.78
C ILE A 223 8.44 8.13 19.89
N GLY A 224 8.96 7.64 21.02
CA GLY A 224 8.16 7.11 22.12
C GLY A 224 7.81 5.63 21.94
N GLU A 225 7.34 5.05 23.02
CA GLU A 225 6.97 3.63 23.10
C GLU A 225 5.51 3.54 23.53
N LYS A 226 4.71 2.82 22.75
CA LYS A 226 3.33 2.52 23.13
C LYS A 226 3.38 1.27 24.00
N LYS A 227 3.00 1.38 25.27
CA LYS A 227 2.80 0.20 26.11
C LYS A 227 1.66 -0.62 25.54
N ASP A 228 1.99 -1.82 25.06
CA ASP A 228 1.02 -2.69 24.42
C ASP A 228 0.13 -3.33 25.49
N SER A 229 -1.04 -2.73 25.73
CA SER A 229 -2.01 -3.25 26.70
C SER A 229 -2.49 -4.65 26.32
N THR A 230 -2.44 -4.99 25.03
CA THR A 230 -2.73 -6.31 24.49
C THR A 230 -1.86 -7.39 25.13
N ILE A 231 -0.56 -7.12 25.31
CA ILE A 231 0.38 -8.05 25.92
C ILE A 231 0.00 -8.30 27.39
N TYR A 232 -0.36 -7.25 28.11
CA TYR A 232 -0.83 -7.36 29.50
C TYR A 232 -2.14 -8.15 29.61
N VAL A 233 -3.10 -7.90 28.72
CA VAL A 233 -4.38 -8.64 28.70
C VAL A 233 -4.15 -10.12 28.39
N VAL A 234 -3.30 -10.42 27.41
CA VAL A 234 -2.93 -11.81 27.07
C VAL A 234 -2.23 -12.48 28.24
N LEU A 235 -1.29 -11.82 28.92
CA LEU A 235 -0.62 -12.35 30.12
C LEU A 235 -1.61 -12.63 31.26
N ILE A 236 -2.53 -11.71 31.53
CA ILE A 236 -3.56 -11.87 32.58
C ILE A 236 -4.50 -13.05 32.30
N ILE A 237 -4.79 -13.36 31.03
CA ILE A 237 -5.66 -14.49 30.67
C ILE A 237 -4.88 -15.81 30.64
N THR A 238 -3.65 -15.79 30.12
CA THR A 238 -2.85 -17.01 29.92
C THR A 238 -2.28 -17.58 31.22
N ILE A 239 -1.86 -16.74 32.17
CA ILE A 239 -1.27 -17.21 33.44
C ILE A 239 -2.26 -18.04 34.27
N PRO A 240 -3.51 -17.58 34.56
CA PRO A 240 -4.48 -18.38 35.30
C PRO A 240 -4.87 -19.68 34.59
N LEU A 241 -4.95 -19.66 33.26
CA LEU A 241 -5.27 -20.83 32.46
C LEU A 241 -4.19 -21.92 32.62
N ILE A 242 -2.92 -21.55 32.54
CA ILE A 242 -1.79 -22.48 32.74
C ILE A 242 -1.81 -23.06 34.15
N VAL A 243 -2.09 -22.24 35.16
CA VAL A 243 -2.18 -22.68 36.57
C VAL A 243 -3.36 -23.66 36.75
N ALA A 244 -4.52 -23.37 36.17
CA ALA A 244 -5.69 -24.25 36.23
C ALA A 244 -5.40 -25.62 35.57
N VAL A 245 -4.79 -25.62 34.38
CA VAL A 245 -4.41 -26.86 33.69
C VAL A 245 -3.39 -27.66 34.51
N SER A 246 -2.37 -26.98 35.04
CA SER A 246 -1.31 -27.63 35.84
C SER A 246 -1.87 -28.26 37.12
N THR A 247 -2.79 -27.58 37.80
CA THR A 247 -3.44 -28.11 39.01
C THR A 247 -4.34 -29.31 38.69
N ILE A 248 -5.08 -29.29 37.58
CA ILE A 248 -5.87 -30.46 37.13
C ILE A 248 -4.96 -31.66 36.87
N ILE A 249 -3.86 -31.47 36.13
CA ILE A 249 -2.88 -32.54 35.85
C ILE A 249 -2.31 -33.11 37.16
N LEU A 250 -1.93 -32.23 38.09
CA LEU A 250 -1.40 -32.65 39.40
C LEU A 250 -2.43 -33.45 40.20
N LEU A 251 -3.70 -33.04 40.21
CA LEU A 251 -4.77 -33.78 40.89
C LEU A 251 -5.03 -35.15 40.26
N VAL A 252 -4.98 -35.26 38.93
CA VAL A 252 -5.08 -36.54 38.22
C VAL A 252 -3.90 -37.44 38.56
N TYR A 253 -2.68 -36.89 38.59
CA TYR A 253 -1.47 -37.62 38.95
C TYR A 253 -1.53 -38.12 40.41
N LEU A 254 -1.93 -37.28 41.36
CA LEU A 254 -2.09 -37.66 42.77
C LEU A 254 -3.19 -38.71 42.94
N LYS A 255 -4.31 -38.63 42.20
CA LYS A 255 -5.33 -39.69 42.17
C LYS A 255 -4.78 -41.01 41.65
N ARG A 256 -4.04 -41.00 40.53
CA ARG A 256 -3.37 -42.19 39.96
C ARG A 256 -2.37 -42.79 40.94
N LEU A 257 -1.58 -41.96 41.61
CA LEU A 257 -0.57 -42.37 42.58
C LEU A 257 -1.20 -42.94 43.86
N LYS A 258 -2.32 -42.37 44.33
CA LYS A 258 -3.11 -42.93 45.43
C LYS A 258 -3.62 -44.33 45.13
N ILE A 259 -4.07 -44.58 43.89
CA ILE A 259 -4.51 -45.91 43.42
C ILE A 259 -3.33 -46.89 43.35
N LEU A 260 -2.13 -46.43 43.00
CA LEU A 260 -0.94 -47.27 42.87
C LEU A 260 -0.32 -47.68 44.22
N ILE A 261 -0.35 -46.79 45.22
CA ILE A 261 0.30 -47.00 46.53
C ILE A 261 -0.65 -47.62 47.57
N LEU A 262 -1.95 -47.36 47.48
CA LEU A 262 -2.97 -48.02 48.29
C LEU A 262 -3.85 -48.88 47.37
N PRO A 263 -3.60 -50.20 47.24
CA PRO A 263 -4.58 -51.08 46.63
C PRO A 263 -5.92 -50.94 47.37
N PRO A 264 -7.06 -51.09 46.69
CA PRO A 264 -8.37 -50.98 47.33
C PRO A 264 -8.41 -51.90 48.55
N ILE A 265 -8.57 -51.32 49.74
CA ILE A 265 -8.74 -52.10 50.97
C ILE A 265 -10.03 -52.91 50.77
N PRO A 266 -9.97 -54.25 50.79
CA PRO A 266 -11.15 -55.08 50.58
C PRO A 266 -12.22 -54.72 51.60
N ASP A 267 -13.45 -54.62 51.12
CA ASP A 267 -14.61 -54.19 51.91
C ASP A 267 -14.71 -55.00 53.21
N PRO A 268 -14.66 -54.37 54.40
CA PRO A 268 -14.69 -55.09 55.68
C PRO A 268 -15.98 -55.91 55.84
N ARG A 269 -17.04 -55.59 55.08
CA ARG A 269 -18.29 -56.34 55.06
C ARG A 269 -18.13 -57.76 54.54
N GLU A 270 -17.29 -57.98 53.52
CA GLU A 270 -17.00 -59.32 52.98
C GLU A 270 -16.09 -60.13 53.91
N ILE A 271 -15.14 -59.48 54.59
CA ILE A 271 -14.26 -60.13 55.58
C ILE A 271 -15.05 -60.52 56.84
N LEU A 272 -15.93 -59.65 57.34
CA LEU A 272 -16.78 -59.93 58.51
C LEU A 272 -17.84 -61.00 58.19
N LYS A 273 -18.42 -60.99 56.98
CA LYS A 273 -19.37 -62.02 56.54
C LYS A 273 -18.71 -63.39 56.42
N ARG A 274 -17.42 -63.44 56.04
CA ARG A 274 -16.62 -64.68 55.99
C ARG A 274 -16.15 -65.16 57.38
N MET A 275 -16.01 -64.27 58.37
CA MET A 275 -15.60 -64.66 59.73
C MET A 275 -16.77 -64.97 60.68
N PHE A 276 -17.98 -64.48 60.39
CA PHE A 276 -19.12 -64.57 61.32
C PHE A 276 -20.42 -65.11 60.71
N GLY A 277 -20.36 -65.77 59.56
CA GLY A 277 -21.56 -66.32 58.91
C GLY A 277 -21.44 -67.80 58.56
N GLU A 278 -21.72 -68.69 59.51
CA GLU A 278 -22.58 -69.88 59.31
C GLU A 278 -22.75 -70.70 60.62
N GLN A 279 -23.90 -70.52 61.28
CA GLN A 279 -24.64 -71.59 61.95
C GLN A 279 -26.13 -71.41 61.63
N ASN A 280 -26.60 -72.28 60.72
CA ASN A 280 -27.84 -73.06 60.68
C ASN A 280 -29.21 -72.33 60.82
N GLU A 281 -30.28 -72.67 60.08
CA GLU A 281 -30.56 -73.81 59.21
C GLU A 281 -31.86 -73.54 58.41
N ASP A 282 -31.89 -74.01 57.16
CA ASP A 282 -32.94 -74.73 56.43
C ASP A 282 -34.44 -74.46 56.67
N SER A 283 -35.20 -74.19 55.59
CA SER A 283 -35.99 -75.24 54.88
C SER A 283 -36.96 -74.68 53.78
N GLN A 284 -36.59 -74.98 52.53
CA GLN A 284 -37.35 -75.65 51.44
C GLN A 284 -38.74 -75.17 50.93
N SER A 285 -38.80 -74.83 49.62
CA SER A 285 -39.72 -75.31 48.55
C SER A 285 -39.78 -74.24 47.44
N SER A 286 -39.94 -74.45 46.13
CA SER A 286 -40.08 -75.59 45.22
C SER A 286 -39.68 -75.07 43.82
N ALA A 287 -39.17 -75.96 42.97
CA ALA A 287 -38.69 -75.67 41.62
C ALA A 287 -39.81 -75.35 40.61
N LYS A 288 -39.49 -74.54 39.58
CA LYS A 288 -39.96 -74.71 38.20
C LYS A 288 -39.13 -73.87 37.19
N ASP A 289 -38.38 -74.63 36.39
CA ASP A 289 -37.87 -74.47 35.01
C ASP A 289 -38.18 -73.19 34.18
N ASP A 290 -37.11 -72.50 33.78
CA ASP A 290 -36.61 -72.25 32.40
C ASP A 290 -37.43 -71.39 31.38
N PRO A 291 -36.85 -70.91 30.24
CA PRO A 291 -36.17 -69.61 30.13
C PRO A 291 -36.76 -68.70 29.02
N MET A 292 -36.52 -67.38 29.06
CA MET A 292 -36.50 -66.60 27.81
C MET A 292 -35.58 -65.38 27.88
N ASN A 293 -34.76 -65.35 26.85
CA ASN A 293 -33.56 -64.59 26.65
C ASN A 293 -33.86 -63.32 25.84
N ALA A 294 -32.94 -62.37 25.90
CA ALA A 294 -32.50 -61.57 24.77
C ALA A 294 -33.60 -60.85 23.94
N PHE A 295 -33.87 -59.58 24.23
CA PHE A 295 -34.26 -58.65 23.16
C PHE A 295 -33.88 -57.18 23.32
N ASP A 296 -33.02 -56.79 24.27
CA ASP A 296 -32.75 -55.34 24.45
C ASP A 296 -31.27 -54.95 24.68
N ARG A 297 -30.34 -55.81 24.24
CA ARG A 297 -28.90 -55.51 24.32
C ARG A 297 -28.13 -55.65 23.00
N LEU A 298 -28.84 -55.66 21.86
CA LEU A 298 -28.24 -55.78 20.53
C LEU A 298 -28.42 -54.55 19.62
N ILE A 299 -28.86 -53.39 20.14
CA ILE A 299 -29.07 -52.19 19.29
C ILE A 299 -28.05 -51.06 19.55
N ILE A 300 -27.19 -51.13 20.58
CA ILE A 300 -26.26 -50.02 20.89
C ILE A 300 -24.79 -50.32 20.51
N GLU A 301 -24.46 -51.56 20.14
CA GLU A 301 -23.06 -51.97 19.91
C GLU A 301 -22.66 -52.01 18.42
N GLU A 302 -23.58 -51.70 17.49
CA GLU A 302 -23.31 -51.69 16.04
C GLU A 302 -23.05 -50.28 15.44
N GLU A 303 -23.31 -49.19 16.19
CA GLU A 303 -23.17 -47.82 15.64
C GLU A 303 -21.81 -47.15 15.90
N ILE A 304 -20.94 -47.73 16.75
CA ILE A 304 -19.62 -47.13 17.06
C ILE A 304 -18.47 -47.79 16.29
N ASN A 305 -18.66 -48.99 15.74
CA ASN A 305 -17.60 -49.73 15.02
C ASN A 305 -17.61 -49.54 13.49
N SER A 306 -18.48 -48.69 12.95
CA SER A 306 -18.57 -48.38 11.51
C SER A 306 -17.87 -47.08 11.08
N LEU A 307 -17.21 -46.35 12.00
CA LEU A 307 -16.51 -45.09 11.68
C LEU A 307 -14.98 -45.13 11.85
N ILE A 308 -14.38 -46.28 12.13
CA ILE A 308 -12.92 -46.45 12.23
C ILE A 308 -12.49 -47.71 11.47
N LEU A 309 -12.70 -47.76 10.14
CA LEU A 309 -12.05 -48.73 9.26
C LEU A 309 -12.23 -48.39 7.77
N THR A 310 -11.52 -47.37 7.28
CA THR A 310 -11.13 -47.28 5.85
C THR A 310 -9.86 -46.44 5.67
N GLU A 311 -8.71 -47.09 5.75
CA GLU A 311 -7.54 -46.95 4.87
C GLU A 311 -7.17 -48.42 4.55
N THR A 312 -6.87 -48.91 3.34
CA THR A 312 -5.94 -48.43 2.30
C THR A 312 -6.06 -49.27 1.00
N SER A 313 -5.43 -48.79 -0.09
CA SER A 313 -4.87 -49.54 -1.27
C SER A 313 -5.83 -50.10 -2.35
N GLU A 314 -5.55 -50.15 -3.66
CA GLU A 314 -4.35 -49.88 -4.51
C GLU A 314 -4.73 -50.03 -6.01
N GLY A 315 -3.89 -49.54 -6.96
CA GLY A 315 -3.95 -50.02 -8.37
C GLY A 315 -3.30 -49.19 -9.50
N THR A 316 -1.96 -49.08 -9.53
CA THR A 316 -0.99 -49.32 -10.64
C THR A 316 -1.35 -49.02 -12.14
N SER A 317 -0.77 -47.99 -12.79
CA SER A 317 0.38 -47.97 -13.79
C SER A 317 -0.02 -48.23 -15.28
N PRO A 318 0.78 -47.96 -16.36
CA PRO A 318 2.17 -47.50 -16.46
C PRO A 318 2.56 -46.44 -17.55
N GLU A 319 3.81 -45.96 -17.41
CA GLU A 319 4.83 -45.57 -18.42
C GLU A 319 4.48 -44.82 -19.72
N LYS A 320 5.17 -43.70 -19.97
CA LYS A 320 6.37 -43.72 -20.84
C LYS A 320 7.20 -42.44 -20.84
N GLU A 321 8.49 -42.72 -20.79
CA GLU A 321 9.70 -41.92 -20.99
C GLU A 321 9.82 -41.36 -22.42
N ASN A 322 10.20 -40.08 -22.58
CA ASN A 322 11.52 -39.72 -23.16
C ASN A 322 11.67 -38.21 -23.44
N ARG A 323 12.89 -37.76 -23.08
CA ARG A 323 13.68 -36.62 -23.55
C ARG A 323 13.43 -35.22 -23.01
#